data_AF-A0AAE3GBY8-F1
#
_entry.id   AF-A0AAE3GBY8-F1
#
_cell.length_a   1.000
_cell.length_b   1.000
_cell.length_c   1.000
_cell.angle_alpha   90.00
_cell.angle_beta   90.00
_cell.angle_gamma   90.00
#
_symmetry.space_group_name_H-M   'P 1'
#
loop_
_entity.id
_entity.type
_entity.pdbx_description
1 polymer ?
#
loop_
_entity_poly.entity_id
_entity_poly.type
_entity_poly.pdbx_seq_one_letter_code
_entity_poly.pdbx_strand_id
1 'polypeptide(L)'
;MVNTPRGALSPLALAVLELLHEGPRHPYEIQQQLRDREAERLTKMTVGSLYHAVEKLNRTGLIEVVETSREGRRPERTTYRLTDAGRDAFAERLRDMVGKPATEYPEFAMAVAYLHTLDREDALRQLRRRSIALESTLAAKPVIIDRLTKQRLHPLYWVNIRYSAALVEAELRFVNDLIAQLTSGEISWPGADEPGGEGGLTVLPGGADQRGTNAGTDTDTDTGTDTDADNASAQGRRRGGRGGARSTGEAAG
;
A
#
# COMPACT_ATOMS: atom_id res chain seq x y z
N MET A 1 -1.72 -3.05 8.52
CA MET A 1 -1.74 -3.35 7.08
C MET A 1 -1.49 -2.07 6.30
N VAL A 2 -0.59 -2.06 5.31
CA VAL A 2 -0.31 -0.85 4.51
C VAL A 2 -1.35 -0.72 3.40
N ASN A 3 -2.03 0.42 3.31
CA ASN A 3 -2.94 0.69 2.20
C ASN A 3 -2.12 0.99 0.94
N THR A 4 -2.12 0.06 -0.03
CA THR A 4 -1.42 0.27 -1.31
C THR A 4 -2.37 0.99 -2.27
N PRO A 5 -2.00 2.16 -2.83
CA PRO A 5 -2.83 2.85 -3.81
C PRO A 5 -3.20 1.94 -4.98
N ARG A 6 -4.43 2.07 -5.52
CA ARG A 6 -4.85 1.30 -6.70
C ARG A 6 -3.88 1.55 -7.85
N GLY A 7 -3.34 0.46 -8.42
CA GLY A 7 -2.37 0.52 -9.52
C GLY A 7 -0.89 0.55 -9.08
N ALA A 8 -0.59 0.89 -7.82
CA ALA A 8 0.79 0.88 -7.32
C ALA A 8 1.33 -0.56 -7.15
N LEU A 9 2.66 -0.69 -7.25
CA LEU A 9 3.35 -1.95 -6.93
C LEU A 9 3.17 -2.28 -5.44
N SER A 10 2.75 -3.51 -5.17
CA SER A 10 2.66 -4.03 -3.80
C SER A 10 4.04 -4.29 -3.22
N PRO A 11 4.19 -4.38 -1.89
CA PRO A 11 5.46 -4.77 -1.26
C PRO A 11 6.02 -6.09 -1.80
N LEU A 12 5.15 -7.09 -2.06
CA LEU A 12 5.56 -8.35 -2.66
C LEU A 12 6.05 -8.18 -4.10
N ALA A 13 5.39 -7.33 -4.91
CA ALA A 13 5.85 -7.05 -6.26
C ALA A 13 7.22 -6.36 -6.27
N LEU A 14 7.47 -5.42 -5.35
CA LEU A 14 8.79 -4.80 -5.18
C LEU A 14 9.86 -5.82 -4.81
N ALA A 15 9.56 -6.75 -3.89
CA ALA A 15 10.49 -7.81 -3.51
C ALA A 15 10.81 -8.77 -4.69
N VAL A 16 9.82 -9.08 -5.54
CA VAL A 16 10.02 -9.85 -6.77
C VAL A 16 10.92 -9.08 -7.75
N LEU A 17 10.66 -7.79 -7.96
CA LEU A 17 11.46 -6.96 -8.88
C LEU A 17 12.90 -6.78 -8.39
N GLU A 18 13.13 -6.68 -7.08
CA GLU A 18 14.48 -6.61 -6.48
C GLU A 18 15.28 -7.89 -6.75
N LEU A 19 14.69 -9.08 -6.54
CA LEU A 19 15.37 -10.33 -6.88
C LEU A 19 15.62 -10.49 -8.37
N LEU A 20 14.72 -10.01 -9.22
CA LEU A 20 14.93 -10.03 -10.68
C LEU A 20 15.93 -8.96 -11.16
N HIS A 21 16.18 -7.92 -10.35
CA HIS A 21 17.26 -6.97 -10.57
C HIS A 21 18.64 -7.63 -10.39
N GLU A 22 18.75 -8.57 -9.45
CA GLU A 22 19.95 -9.38 -9.26
C GLU A 22 20.17 -10.43 -10.36
N GLY A 23 19.18 -10.67 -11.24
CA GLY A 23 19.30 -11.58 -12.38
C GLY A 23 18.03 -12.41 -12.68
N PRO A 24 17.98 -13.08 -13.84
CA PRO A 24 16.82 -13.88 -14.24
C PRO A 24 16.59 -15.07 -13.32
N ARG A 25 15.33 -15.33 -12.93
CA ARG A 25 14.96 -16.38 -11.97
C ARG A 25 13.61 -16.99 -12.29
N HIS A 26 13.42 -18.25 -11.88
CA HIS A 26 12.11 -18.89 -11.88
C HIS A 26 11.30 -18.48 -10.63
N PRO A 27 9.96 -18.36 -10.68
CA PRO A 27 9.14 -17.98 -9.52
C PRO A 27 9.35 -18.83 -8.26
N TYR A 28 9.66 -20.12 -8.43
CA TYR A 28 10.05 -21.00 -7.33
C TYR A 28 11.35 -20.58 -6.63
N GLU A 29 12.36 -20.15 -7.38
CA GLU A 29 13.64 -19.67 -6.83
C GLU A 29 13.44 -18.35 -6.11
N ILE A 30 12.63 -17.45 -6.70
CA ILE A 30 12.19 -16.20 -6.05
C ILE A 30 11.51 -16.52 -4.73
N GLN A 31 10.57 -17.48 -4.71
CA GLN A 31 9.90 -17.92 -3.49
C GLN A 31 10.90 -18.39 -2.43
N GLN A 32 11.86 -19.21 -2.83
CA GLN A 32 12.84 -19.78 -1.93
C GLN A 32 13.73 -18.69 -1.33
N GLN A 33 14.25 -17.79 -2.17
CA GLN A 33 15.09 -16.68 -1.70
C GLN A 33 14.33 -15.70 -0.82
N LEU A 34 13.07 -15.39 -1.11
CA LEU A 34 12.25 -14.54 -0.24
C LEU A 34 12.02 -15.18 1.13
N ARG A 35 11.86 -16.51 1.20
CA ARG A 35 11.79 -17.23 2.48
C ARG A 35 13.13 -17.18 3.23
N ASP A 36 14.22 -17.44 2.53
CA ASP A 36 15.57 -17.46 3.13
C ASP A 36 16.00 -16.07 3.65
N ARG A 37 15.52 -14.98 3.01
CA ARG A 37 15.75 -13.59 3.44
C ARG A 37 14.77 -13.10 4.52
N GLU A 38 13.89 -13.98 5.03
CA GLU A 38 12.82 -13.62 5.98
C GLU A 38 11.93 -12.45 5.48
N ALA A 39 11.74 -12.33 4.15
CA ALA A 39 10.94 -11.26 3.55
C ALA A 39 9.46 -11.29 3.99
N GLU A 40 9.02 -12.39 4.60
CA GLU A 40 7.73 -12.49 5.30
C GLU A 40 7.56 -11.43 6.40
N ARG A 41 8.65 -10.89 6.95
CA ARG A 41 8.62 -9.75 7.88
C ARG A 41 8.20 -8.45 7.21
N LEU A 42 8.37 -8.31 5.90
CA LEU A 42 8.04 -7.11 5.13
C LEU A 42 6.66 -7.21 4.47
N THR A 43 6.22 -8.43 4.15
CA THR A 43 4.90 -8.66 3.55
C THR A 43 4.42 -10.07 3.80
N LYS A 44 3.11 -10.23 4.05
CA LYS A 44 2.49 -11.56 4.07
C LYS A 44 2.62 -12.18 2.68
N MET A 45 3.38 -13.27 2.56
CA MET A 45 3.63 -13.96 1.31
C MET A 45 3.06 -15.38 1.38
N THR A 46 2.09 -15.67 0.51
CA THR A 46 1.66 -17.05 0.22
C THR A 46 2.17 -17.45 -1.17
N VAL A 47 2.23 -18.76 -1.44
CA VAL A 47 2.59 -19.27 -2.78
C VAL A 47 1.70 -18.62 -3.84
N GLY A 48 0.38 -18.68 -3.66
CA GLY A 48 -0.58 -18.08 -4.60
C GLY A 48 -0.35 -16.59 -4.82
N SER A 49 -0.11 -15.82 -3.76
CA SER A 49 0.13 -14.38 -3.88
C SER A 49 1.40 -14.04 -4.69
N LEU A 50 2.45 -14.87 -4.59
CA LEU A 50 3.68 -14.69 -5.35
C LEU A 50 3.45 -14.94 -6.84
N TYR A 51 2.82 -16.06 -7.20
CA TYR A 51 2.55 -16.36 -8.61
C TYR A 51 1.61 -15.34 -9.24
N HIS A 52 0.58 -14.86 -8.50
CA HIS A 52 -0.24 -13.75 -8.97
C HIS A 52 0.53 -12.45 -9.15
N ALA A 53 1.50 -12.14 -8.26
CA ALA A 53 2.35 -10.98 -8.42
C ALA A 53 3.22 -11.08 -9.68
N VAL A 54 3.86 -12.23 -9.91
CA VAL A 54 4.66 -12.50 -11.13
C VAL A 54 3.80 -12.38 -12.38
N GLU A 55 2.63 -13.02 -12.41
CA GLU A 55 1.71 -12.96 -13.55
C GLU A 55 1.30 -11.52 -13.86
N LYS A 56 0.94 -10.75 -12.82
CA LYS A 56 0.59 -9.33 -12.98
C LYS A 56 1.75 -8.53 -13.53
N LEU A 57 2.95 -8.68 -12.97
CA LEU A 57 4.16 -7.96 -13.41
C LEU A 57 4.46 -8.25 -14.89
N ASN A 58 4.34 -9.52 -15.31
CA ASN A 58 4.56 -9.93 -16.70
C ASN A 58 3.49 -9.33 -17.63
N ARG A 59 2.22 -9.42 -17.24
CA ARG A 59 1.11 -8.83 -18.01
C ARG A 59 1.25 -7.31 -18.16
N THR A 60 1.86 -6.64 -17.20
CA THR A 60 2.14 -5.19 -17.26
C THR A 60 3.48 -4.84 -17.92
N GLY A 61 4.23 -5.82 -18.45
CA GLY A 61 5.51 -5.58 -19.14
C GLY A 61 6.67 -5.16 -18.23
N LEU A 62 6.53 -5.33 -16.92
CA LEU A 62 7.57 -4.98 -15.94
C LEU A 62 8.62 -6.09 -15.78
N ILE A 63 8.24 -7.32 -16.17
CA ILE A 63 9.12 -8.46 -16.33
C ILE A 63 8.77 -9.13 -17.65
N GLU A 64 9.69 -9.93 -18.18
CA GLU A 64 9.49 -10.69 -19.41
C GLU A 64 10.05 -12.11 -19.30
N VAL A 65 9.53 -13.01 -20.13
CA VAL A 65 10.02 -14.38 -20.24
C VAL A 65 11.31 -14.39 -21.05
N VAL A 66 12.36 -15.00 -20.50
CA VAL A 66 13.66 -15.17 -21.21
C VAL A 66 13.94 -16.62 -21.57
N GLU A 67 13.35 -17.57 -20.86
CA GLU A 67 13.51 -19.00 -21.15
C GLU A 67 12.25 -19.75 -20.70
N THR A 68 11.82 -20.72 -21.50
CA THR A 68 10.89 -21.75 -21.06
C THR A 68 11.57 -23.09 -21.26
N SER A 69 11.96 -23.74 -20.17
CA SER A 69 12.60 -25.05 -20.21
C SER A 69 11.65 -26.13 -19.72
N ARG A 70 11.67 -27.30 -20.37
CA ARG A 70 10.89 -28.47 -19.96
C ARG A 70 11.84 -29.62 -19.68
N GLU A 71 12.02 -29.93 -18.40
CA GLU A 71 12.88 -31.03 -17.98
C GLU A 71 12.05 -32.33 -17.90
N GLY A 72 12.03 -33.09 -19.01
CA GLY A 72 11.34 -34.38 -19.12
C GLY A 72 9.82 -34.29 -18.93
N ARG A 73 9.27 -35.08 -18.00
CA ARG A 73 7.82 -35.12 -17.68
C ARG A 73 7.35 -34.02 -16.71
N ARG A 74 8.24 -33.13 -16.27
CA ARG A 74 7.88 -32.04 -15.35
C ARG A 74 7.14 -30.90 -16.07
N PRO A 75 6.38 -30.07 -15.34
CA PRO A 75 5.80 -28.85 -15.89
C PRO A 75 6.88 -27.92 -16.46
N GLU A 76 6.49 -27.12 -17.46
CA GLU A 76 7.36 -26.08 -18.02
C GLU A 76 7.82 -25.10 -16.92
N ARG A 77 9.11 -24.80 -16.91
CA ARG A 77 9.74 -23.80 -16.04
C ARG A 77 9.98 -22.55 -16.85
N THR A 78 9.26 -21.49 -16.50
CA THR A 78 9.41 -20.17 -17.11
C THR A 78 10.32 -19.29 -16.28
N THR A 79 11.45 -18.89 -16.84
CA THR A 79 12.39 -17.96 -16.23
C THR A 79 12.04 -16.54 -16.66
N TYR A 80 11.97 -15.63 -15.68
CA TYR A 80 11.65 -14.23 -15.91
C TYR A 80 12.88 -13.35 -15.71
N ARG A 81 12.93 -12.21 -16.40
CA ARG A 81 13.92 -11.14 -16.24
C ARG A 81 13.23 -9.79 -16.07
N LEU A 82 13.89 -8.89 -15.34
CA LEU A 82 13.47 -7.50 -15.19
C LEU A 82 13.67 -6.67 -16.48
N THR A 83 12.62 -5.98 -16.94
CA THR A 83 12.67 -5.04 -18.08
C THR A 83 13.17 -3.65 -17.65
N ASP A 84 13.47 -2.76 -18.61
CA ASP A 84 13.78 -1.35 -18.29
C ASP A 84 12.58 -0.65 -17.63
N ALA A 85 11.38 -0.85 -18.17
CA ALA A 85 10.14 -0.34 -17.55
C ALA A 85 9.95 -0.86 -16.12
N GLY A 86 10.30 -2.12 -15.85
CA GLY A 86 10.30 -2.69 -14.50
C GLY A 86 11.27 -2.01 -13.54
N ARG A 87 12.48 -1.67 -14.00
CA ARG A 87 13.47 -0.91 -13.21
C ARG A 87 12.95 0.48 -12.87
N ASP A 88 12.39 1.18 -13.85
CA ASP A 88 11.88 2.53 -13.66
C ASP A 88 10.69 2.55 -12.69
N ALA A 89 9.75 1.62 -12.86
CA ALA A 89 8.60 1.48 -11.97
C ALA A 89 9.00 1.13 -10.52
N PHE A 90 10.01 0.27 -10.35
CA PHE A 90 10.57 -0.03 -9.03
C PHE A 90 11.15 1.23 -8.38
N ALA A 91 12.00 1.96 -9.10
CA ALA A 91 12.65 3.17 -8.59
C ALA A 91 11.64 4.28 -8.28
N GLU A 92 10.65 4.50 -9.16
CA GLU A 92 9.57 5.46 -8.94
C GLU A 92 8.78 5.14 -7.67
N ARG A 93 8.36 3.88 -7.53
CA ARG A 93 7.61 3.46 -6.34
C ARG A 93 8.44 3.60 -5.07
N LEU A 94 9.73 3.25 -5.11
CA LEU A 94 10.61 3.40 -3.96
C LEU A 94 10.78 4.87 -3.56
N ARG A 95 10.95 5.79 -4.53
CA ARG A 95 10.99 7.24 -4.27
C ARG A 95 9.71 7.72 -3.62
N ASP A 96 8.55 7.26 -4.11
CA ASP A 96 7.25 7.61 -3.53
C ASP A 96 7.12 7.13 -2.08
N MET A 97 7.48 5.87 -1.79
CA MET A 97 7.44 5.31 -0.44
C MET A 97 8.39 5.99 0.54
N VAL A 98 9.57 6.42 0.08
CA VAL A 98 10.54 7.15 0.91
C VAL A 98 10.10 8.60 1.12
N GLY A 99 9.60 9.25 0.07
CA GLY A 99 9.28 10.68 0.08
C GLY A 99 7.92 11.02 0.67
N LYS A 100 6.97 10.08 0.71
CA LYS A 100 5.59 10.31 1.17
C LYS A 100 5.22 9.35 2.29
N PRO A 101 5.00 9.85 3.51
CA PRO A 101 4.47 9.04 4.60
C PRO A 101 3.15 8.38 4.18
N ALA A 102 3.08 7.06 4.29
CA ALA A 102 1.86 6.33 4.06
C ALA A 102 0.97 6.40 5.32
N THR A 103 -0.34 6.48 5.13
CA THR A 103 -1.28 6.18 6.22
C THR A 103 -1.25 4.69 6.49
N GLU A 104 -0.67 4.32 7.64
CA GLU A 104 -0.66 2.94 8.11
C GLU A 104 -1.83 2.68 9.06
N TYR A 105 -2.32 1.44 9.07
CA TYR A 105 -3.36 0.99 9.99
C TYR A 105 -2.80 -0.16 10.85
N PRO A 106 -2.05 0.14 11.94
CA PRO A 106 -1.56 -0.88 12.86
C PRO A 106 -2.71 -1.46 13.69
N GLU A 107 -2.76 -2.79 13.83
CA GLU A 107 -3.79 -3.46 14.64
C GLU A 107 -3.75 -3.04 16.10
N PHE A 108 -2.55 -2.79 16.65
CA PHE A 108 -2.40 -2.35 18.03
C PHE A 108 -2.96 -0.96 18.28
N ALA A 109 -2.88 -0.03 17.31
CA ALA A 109 -3.51 1.28 17.45
C ALA A 109 -5.03 1.16 17.61
N MET A 110 -5.67 0.25 16.86
CA MET A 110 -7.09 -0.07 17.04
C MET A 110 -7.35 -0.72 18.40
N ALA A 111 -6.51 -1.66 18.83
CA ALA A 111 -6.66 -2.31 20.13
C ALA A 111 -6.60 -1.30 21.29
N VAL A 112 -5.69 -0.31 21.22
CA VAL A 112 -5.61 0.77 22.22
C VAL A 112 -6.85 1.65 22.18
N ALA A 113 -7.36 2.00 20.99
CA ALA A 113 -8.58 2.81 20.84
C ALA A 113 -9.82 2.16 21.51
N TYR A 114 -9.87 0.83 21.56
CA TYR A 114 -10.96 0.06 22.16
C TYR A 114 -10.56 -0.62 23.48
N LEU A 115 -9.45 -0.24 24.09
CA LEU A 115 -8.93 -0.94 25.28
C LEU A 115 -9.93 -0.95 26.44
N HIS A 116 -10.74 0.12 26.55
CA HIS A 116 -11.78 0.29 27.56
C HIS A 116 -12.88 -0.78 27.53
N THR A 117 -13.01 -1.55 26.43
CA THR A 117 -14.02 -2.62 26.33
C THR A 117 -13.61 -3.90 27.07
N LEU A 118 -12.36 -4.01 27.53
CA LEU A 118 -11.88 -5.12 28.35
C LEU A 118 -12.10 -4.83 29.84
N ASP A 119 -11.97 -5.85 30.68
CA ASP A 119 -11.79 -5.62 32.12
C ASP A 119 -10.40 -5.01 32.36
N ARG A 120 -10.28 -4.04 33.29
CA ARG A 120 -8.99 -3.40 33.64
C ARG A 120 -7.86 -4.40 33.88
N GLU A 121 -8.16 -5.47 34.64
CA GLU A 121 -7.17 -6.49 34.97
C GLU A 121 -6.75 -7.29 33.74
N ASP A 122 -7.68 -7.58 32.83
CA ASP A 122 -7.34 -8.24 31.58
C ASP A 122 -6.51 -7.34 30.66
N ALA A 123 -6.89 -6.07 30.51
CA ALA A 123 -6.12 -5.08 29.77
C ALA A 123 -4.67 -5.00 30.26
N LEU A 124 -4.46 -4.84 31.58
CA LEU A 124 -3.13 -4.81 32.19
C LEU A 124 -2.35 -6.11 31.93
N ARG A 125 -3.00 -7.28 32.03
CA ARG A 125 -2.38 -8.57 31.75
C ARG A 125 -1.96 -8.71 30.29
N GLN A 126 -2.78 -8.30 29.32
CA GLN A 126 -2.43 -8.36 27.91
C GLN A 126 -1.33 -7.35 27.54
N LEU A 127 -1.37 -6.14 28.11
CA LEU A 127 -0.31 -5.14 27.92
C LEU A 127 1.04 -5.65 28.44
N ARG A 128 1.08 -6.26 29.62
CA ARG A 128 2.32 -6.86 30.18
C ARG A 128 2.85 -7.99 29.30
N ARG A 129 1.97 -8.87 28.80
CA ARG A 129 2.36 -9.92 27.83
C ARG A 129 2.96 -9.31 26.57
N ARG A 130 2.37 -8.23 26.06
CA ARG A 130 2.89 -7.49 24.91
C ARG A 130 4.27 -6.88 25.20
N SER A 131 4.45 -6.24 26.36
CA SER A 131 5.76 -5.68 26.77
C SER A 131 6.87 -6.72 26.72
N ILE A 132 6.65 -7.90 27.33
CA ILE A 132 7.63 -8.99 27.34
C ILE A 132 7.98 -9.45 25.91
N ALA A 133 6.99 -9.53 25.02
CA ALA A 133 7.21 -9.91 23.63
C ALA A 133 8.00 -8.83 22.85
N LEU A 134 7.72 -7.56 23.09
CA LEU A 134 8.44 -6.42 22.49
C LEU A 134 9.89 -6.35 23.00
N GLU A 135 10.10 -6.52 24.31
CA GLU A 135 11.44 -6.61 24.92
C GLU A 135 12.26 -7.74 24.29
N SER A 136 11.67 -8.93 24.18
CA SER A 136 12.31 -10.08 23.53
C SER A 136 12.67 -9.78 22.06
N THR A 137 11.78 -9.10 21.35
CA THR A 137 12.00 -8.70 19.95
C THR A 137 13.12 -7.66 19.82
N LEU A 138 13.18 -6.69 20.74
CA LEU A 138 14.19 -5.64 20.76
C LEU A 138 15.57 -6.19 21.13
N ALA A 139 15.63 -7.07 22.14
CA ALA A 139 16.86 -7.72 22.59
C ALA A 139 17.55 -8.55 21.50
N ALA A 140 16.80 -9.07 20.51
CA ALA A 140 17.36 -9.80 19.38
C ALA A 140 18.08 -8.89 18.36
N LYS A 141 17.75 -7.58 18.29
CA LYS A 141 18.25 -6.68 17.23
C LYS A 141 19.78 -6.48 17.26
N PRO A 142 20.43 -6.21 18.41
CA PRO A 142 21.88 -6.02 18.46
C PRO A 142 22.67 -7.25 17.99
N VAL A 143 22.19 -8.45 18.32
CA VAL A 143 22.82 -9.73 17.90
C VAL A 143 22.81 -9.87 16.38
N ILE A 144 21.70 -9.49 15.74
CA ILE A 144 21.60 -9.52 14.28
C ILE A 144 22.52 -8.47 13.65
N ILE A 145 22.52 -7.24 14.17
CA ILE A 145 23.38 -6.14 13.68
C ILE A 145 24.87 -6.50 13.80
N ASP A 146 25.30 -7.04 14.93
CA ASP A 146 26.68 -7.49 15.15
C ASP A 146 27.09 -8.58 14.15
N ARG A 147 26.22 -9.58 13.92
CA ARG A 147 26.47 -10.64 12.92
C ARG A 147 26.64 -10.06 11.51
N LEU A 148 25.74 -9.19 11.08
CA LEU A 148 25.79 -8.57 9.75
C LEU A 148 27.02 -7.66 9.58
N THR A 149 27.41 -6.97 10.65
CA THR A 149 28.63 -6.15 10.70
C THR A 149 29.88 -7.02 10.54
N LYS A 150 29.95 -8.16 11.23
CA LYS A 150 31.05 -9.14 11.11
C LYS A 150 31.16 -9.75 9.71
N GLN A 151 30.03 -9.90 9.01
CA GLN A 151 29.98 -10.32 7.61
C GLN A 151 30.40 -9.20 6.63
N ARG A 152 30.76 -8.02 7.12
CA ARG A 152 31.17 -6.85 6.32
C ARG A 152 30.11 -6.38 5.31
N LEU A 153 28.83 -6.61 5.62
CA LEU A 153 27.73 -6.07 4.81
C LEU A 153 27.61 -4.56 5.05
N HIS A 154 27.51 -3.81 3.95
CA HIS A 154 27.38 -2.35 4.02
C HIS A 154 26.10 -1.96 4.79
N PRO A 155 26.15 -0.96 5.70
CA PRO A 155 25.01 -0.62 6.57
C PRO A 155 23.67 -0.36 5.89
N LEU A 156 23.69 0.13 4.64
CA LEU A 156 22.46 0.33 3.87
C LEU A 156 21.67 -0.97 3.64
N TYR A 157 22.32 -2.14 3.59
CA TYR A 157 21.62 -3.41 3.38
C TYR A 157 20.85 -3.90 4.62
N TRP A 158 21.08 -3.30 5.78
CA TRP A 158 20.39 -3.68 7.02
C TRP A 158 19.82 -2.49 7.81
N VAL A 159 19.73 -1.31 7.18
CA VAL A 159 19.15 -0.11 7.79
C VAL A 159 17.68 -0.32 8.21
N ASN A 160 16.96 -1.21 7.52
CA ASN A 160 15.61 -1.64 7.88
C ASN A 160 15.53 -2.28 9.29
N ILE A 161 16.61 -2.91 9.77
CA ILE A 161 16.66 -3.49 11.12
C ILE A 161 16.70 -2.38 12.17
N ARG A 162 17.43 -1.29 11.91
CA ARG A 162 17.46 -0.11 12.78
C ARG A 162 16.09 0.56 12.82
N TYR A 163 15.44 0.72 11.67
CA TYR A 163 14.07 1.23 11.59
C TYR A 163 13.10 0.37 12.40
N SER A 164 13.14 -0.95 12.22
CA SER A 164 12.32 -1.88 12.99
C SER A 164 12.59 -1.81 14.50
N ALA A 165 13.85 -1.66 14.93
CA ALA A 165 14.20 -1.50 16.33
C ALA A 165 13.59 -0.22 16.92
N ALA A 166 13.69 0.91 16.21
CA ALA A 166 13.13 2.18 16.66
C ALA A 166 11.60 2.12 16.84
N LEU A 167 10.89 1.44 15.93
CA LEU A 167 9.44 1.24 16.08
C LEU A 167 9.09 0.39 17.30
N VAL A 168 9.79 -0.74 17.50
CA VAL A 168 9.55 -1.64 18.65
C VAL A 168 9.86 -0.94 19.97
N GLU A 169 10.95 -0.16 20.01
CA GLU A 169 11.32 0.63 21.19
C GLU A 169 10.27 1.70 21.50
N ALA A 170 9.77 2.40 20.48
CA ALA A 170 8.73 3.39 20.66
C ALA A 170 7.43 2.79 21.21
N GLU A 171 7.03 1.64 20.67
CA GLU A 171 5.84 0.94 21.14
C GLU A 171 6.03 0.37 22.55
N LEU A 172 7.19 -0.21 22.85
CA LEU A 172 7.50 -0.73 24.18
C LEU A 172 7.43 0.36 25.24
N ARG A 173 8.02 1.54 24.95
CA ARG A 173 7.93 2.71 25.83
C ARG A 173 6.48 3.09 26.08
N PHE A 174 5.69 3.25 25.02
CA PHE A 174 4.26 3.57 25.14
C PHE A 174 3.50 2.56 25.99
N VAL A 175 3.70 1.26 25.76
CA VAL A 175 3.04 0.18 26.51
C VAL A 175 3.40 0.23 27.99
N ASN A 176 4.68 0.44 28.32
CA ASN A 176 5.14 0.52 29.70
C ASN A 176 4.61 1.76 30.42
N ASP A 177 4.60 2.90 29.74
CA ASP A 177 4.02 4.14 30.28
C ASP A 177 2.52 3.95 30.55
N LEU A 178 1.78 3.36 29.61
CA LEU A 178 0.35 3.08 29.79
C LEU A 178 0.09 2.10 30.94
N ILE A 179 0.89 1.04 31.10
CA ILE A 179 0.80 0.11 32.23
C ILE A 179 1.01 0.88 33.55
N ALA A 180 2.01 1.76 33.62
CA ALA A 180 2.31 2.54 34.80
C ALA A 180 1.15 3.48 35.17
N GLN A 181 0.63 4.23 34.18
CA GLN A 181 -0.50 5.15 34.35
C GLN A 181 -1.79 4.45 34.78
N LEU A 182 -2.10 3.30 34.17
CA LEU A 182 -3.27 2.50 34.57
C LEU A 182 -3.09 1.89 35.96
N THR A 183 -1.87 1.51 36.34
CA THR A 183 -1.57 0.92 37.65
C THR A 183 -1.62 1.95 38.77
N SER A 184 -1.08 3.16 38.53
CA SER A 184 -1.10 4.28 39.49
C SER A 184 -2.48 4.90 39.64
N GLY A 185 -3.36 4.74 38.65
CA GLY A 185 -4.67 5.38 38.58
C GLY A 185 -4.62 6.79 37.99
N GLU A 186 -3.48 7.21 37.42
CA GLU A 186 -3.39 8.44 36.62
C GLU A 186 -4.37 8.41 35.45
N ILE A 187 -4.54 7.23 34.84
CA ILE A 187 -5.65 6.92 33.95
C ILE A 187 -6.59 5.97 34.71
N SER A 188 -7.77 6.47 35.08
CA SER A 188 -8.83 5.67 35.71
C SER A 188 -9.54 4.80 34.68
N TRP A 189 -10.03 3.64 35.12
CA TRP A 189 -10.93 2.83 34.29
C TRP A 189 -12.33 3.43 34.35
N PRO A 190 -13.05 3.53 33.22
CA PRO A 190 -14.39 4.08 33.23
C PRO A 190 -15.32 3.27 34.13
N GLY A 191 -16.11 3.97 34.94
CA GLY A 191 -17.11 3.37 35.84
C GLY A 191 -18.40 3.00 35.11
N ALA A 192 -19.21 2.11 35.70
CA ALA A 192 -20.50 1.70 35.12
C ALA A 192 -21.52 2.86 35.01
N ASP A 193 -21.36 3.89 35.84
CA ASP A 193 -22.24 5.07 35.92
C ASP A 193 -21.67 6.32 35.23
N GLU A 194 -20.45 6.24 34.68
CA GLU A 194 -19.96 7.31 33.81
C GLU A 194 -20.75 7.22 32.50
N PRO A 195 -21.39 8.32 32.03
CA PRO A 195 -22.16 8.28 30.80
C PRO A 195 -21.24 7.73 29.72
N GLY A 196 -21.55 6.52 29.24
CA GLY A 196 -20.74 5.77 28.30
C GLY A 196 -20.50 6.67 27.11
N GLY A 197 -19.38 7.37 27.15
CA GLY A 197 -19.20 8.55 26.32
C GLY A 197 -19.29 8.10 24.89
N GLU A 198 -19.81 8.96 24.03
CA GLU A 198 -19.66 8.89 22.59
C GLU A 198 -18.16 8.97 22.15
N GLY A 199 -17.22 8.49 22.98
CA GLY A 199 -15.77 8.46 22.80
C GLY A 199 -15.25 7.15 22.19
N GLY A 200 -16.15 6.32 21.66
CA GLY A 200 -15.79 5.24 20.75
C GLY A 200 -15.22 5.83 19.45
N LEU A 201 -13.90 5.70 19.28
CA LEU A 201 -13.11 6.23 18.17
C LEU A 201 -13.07 7.77 18.10
N THR A 202 -12.21 8.39 18.92
CA THR A 202 -11.77 9.77 18.63
C THR A 202 -10.90 9.74 17.37
N VAL A 203 -11.50 10.02 16.21
CA VAL A 203 -10.76 10.26 14.98
C VAL A 203 -10.16 11.66 15.07
N LEU A 204 -8.87 11.75 15.42
CA LEU A 204 -8.13 12.99 15.23
C LEU A 204 -8.19 13.34 13.73
N PRO A 205 -8.53 14.58 13.34
CA PRO A 205 -8.58 14.95 11.93
C PRO A 205 -7.20 14.70 11.33
N GLY A 206 -7.12 13.71 10.43
CA GLY A 206 -5.93 13.44 9.64
C GLY A 206 -5.57 14.71 8.87
N GLY A 207 -4.30 15.13 8.99
CA GLY A 207 -3.81 16.37 8.40
C GLY A 207 -4.24 16.54 6.95
N ALA A 208 -5.01 17.61 6.73
CA ALA A 208 -5.25 18.33 5.48
C ALA A 208 -5.43 17.51 4.19
N ASP A 209 -6.70 17.46 3.79
CA ASP A 209 -7.20 17.40 2.42
C ASP A 209 -6.27 18.19 1.45
N GLN A 210 -5.44 17.49 0.68
CA GLN A 210 -4.90 18.00 -0.59
C GLN A 210 -5.82 17.57 -1.73
N ARG A 211 -7.10 17.91 -1.65
CA ARG A 211 -7.90 18.06 -2.88
C ARG A 211 -7.47 19.35 -3.55
N GLY A 212 -6.62 19.18 -4.55
CA GLY A 212 -6.32 20.22 -5.52
C GLY A 212 -7.63 20.82 -6.03
N THR A 213 -7.84 22.09 -5.72
CA THR A 213 -8.82 22.94 -6.39
C THR A 213 -8.39 23.07 -7.85
N ASN A 214 -8.91 22.20 -8.70
CA ASN A 214 -8.92 22.42 -10.14
C ASN A 214 -10.31 22.08 -10.66
N ALA A 215 -11.15 23.10 -10.70
CA ALA A 215 -12.39 23.11 -11.47
C ALA A 215 -12.64 24.55 -11.89
N GLY A 216 -11.88 24.99 -12.89
CA GLY A 216 -12.43 25.93 -13.86
C GLY A 216 -13.37 25.15 -14.76
N THR A 217 -14.64 25.50 -14.72
CA THR A 217 -15.54 25.36 -15.87
C THR A 217 -16.62 26.40 -15.69
N ASP A 218 -16.63 27.35 -16.62
CA ASP A 218 -17.75 28.21 -16.98
C ASP A 218 -19.08 27.48 -16.86
N THR A 219 -20.04 28.16 -16.24
CA THR A 219 -21.45 28.00 -16.61
C THR A 219 -22.15 29.32 -16.30
N ASP A 220 -22.17 30.18 -17.31
CA ASP A 220 -23.17 31.23 -17.46
C ASP A 220 -24.55 30.62 -17.19
N THR A 221 -25.23 31.17 -16.18
CA THR A 221 -26.65 30.93 -15.97
C THR A 221 -27.37 32.25 -16.15
N ASP A 222 -27.89 32.41 -17.36
CA ASP A 222 -28.88 33.39 -17.77
C ASP A 222 -30.15 33.29 -16.89
N THR A 223 -30.52 34.38 -16.22
CA THR A 223 -31.92 34.70 -15.89
C THR A 223 -32.13 36.21 -15.78
N GLY A 224 -32.71 36.80 -16.83
CA GLY A 224 -33.94 37.60 -16.67
C GLY A 224 -33.85 39.13 -16.73
N THR A 225 -34.45 39.66 -17.81
CA THR A 225 -35.25 40.92 -17.91
C THR A 225 -34.47 42.25 -17.78
N ASP A 226 -34.64 43.29 -18.60
CA ASP A 226 -35.74 43.71 -19.45
C ASP A 226 -35.25 44.87 -20.38
N THR A 227 -36.07 45.20 -21.39
CA THR A 227 -36.21 46.54 -22.02
C THR A 227 -35.35 46.94 -23.25
N ASP A 228 -36.07 47.00 -24.37
CA ASP A 228 -36.07 47.98 -25.47
C ASP A 228 -35.02 48.03 -26.61
N ALA A 229 -35.63 48.32 -27.76
CA ALA A 229 -35.12 48.98 -28.96
C ALA A 229 -34.64 48.10 -30.13
N ASP A 230 -35.49 48.10 -31.17
CA ASP A 230 -35.16 48.40 -32.56
C ASP A 230 -33.79 47.98 -33.10
N ASN A 231 -33.78 47.12 -34.12
CA ASN A 231 -33.62 47.56 -35.52
C ASN A 231 -33.47 46.35 -36.45
N ALA A 232 -33.88 46.58 -37.68
CA ALA A 232 -34.21 45.66 -38.73
C ALA A 232 -33.01 45.02 -39.46
N SER A 233 -33.39 44.05 -40.29
CA SER A 233 -32.80 43.74 -41.61
C SER A 233 -31.60 42.77 -41.63
N ALA A 234 -31.86 41.55 -42.13
CA ALA A 234 -31.65 41.18 -43.53
C ALA A 234 -31.20 39.72 -43.69
N GLN A 235 -31.93 39.00 -44.57
CA GLN A 235 -31.45 38.08 -45.63
C GLN A 235 -30.46 36.95 -45.24
N GLY A 236 -30.65 35.69 -45.61
CA GLY A 236 -31.55 34.99 -46.51
C GLY A 236 -31.29 33.48 -46.32
N ARG A 237 -32.31 32.62 -46.43
CA ARG A 237 -32.52 31.71 -47.58
C ARG A 237 -31.25 30.95 -48.01
N ARG A 238 -31.21 29.62 -48.14
CA ARG A 238 -32.22 28.58 -48.31
C ARG A 238 -31.49 27.22 -48.39
N ARG A 239 -32.20 26.15 -48.01
CA ARG A 239 -32.33 24.80 -48.64
C ARG A 239 -31.13 24.24 -49.44
N GLY A 240 -30.73 22.98 -49.32
CA GLY A 240 -31.39 21.79 -48.74
C GLY A 240 -31.10 20.54 -49.60
N GLY A 241 -31.47 19.36 -49.09
CA GLY A 241 -31.54 18.07 -49.83
C GLY A 241 -30.33 17.16 -49.61
N ARG A 242 -30.34 16.04 -48.89
CA ARG A 242 -31.30 14.93 -48.65
C ARG A 242 -31.27 13.83 -49.74
N GLY A 243 -31.04 12.59 -49.29
CA GLY A 243 -31.17 11.31 -50.03
C GLY A 243 -29.81 10.62 -50.18
N GLY A 244 -29.45 9.50 -49.53
CA GLY A 244 -30.20 8.24 -49.35
C GLY A 244 -30.09 7.39 -50.63
N ALA A 245 -29.91 6.08 -50.66
CA ALA A 245 -29.59 4.98 -49.75
C ALA A 245 -29.31 3.74 -50.65
N ARG A 246 -28.86 2.62 -50.06
CA ARG A 246 -28.95 1.21 -50.55
C ARG A 246 -27.96 0.79 -51.66
N SER A 247 -27.05 -0.16 -51.41
CA SER A 247 -27.18 -1.63 -51.29
C SER A 247 -27.27 -2.34 -52.64
N THR A 248 -26.32 -3.24 -52.91
CA THR A 248 -26.52 -4.53 -53.59
C THR A 248 -25.30 -5.40 -53.33
N GLY A 249 -25.51 -6.64 -52.89
CA GLY A 249 -24.52 -7.70 -53.04
C GLY A 249 -24.68 -8.37 -54.39
N GLU A 250 -23.65 -9.07 -54.85
CA GLU A 250 -23.76 -10.24 -55.72
C GLU A 250 -22.46 -11.04 -55.70
N ALA A 251 -22.57 -12.31 -56.10
CA ALA A 251 -21.70 -13.43 -55.78
C ALA A 251 -20.77 -13.85 -56.93
N ALA A 252 -19.96 -14.87 -56.59
CA ALA A 252 -19.40 -15.95 -57.41
C ALA A 252 -18.08 -15.72 -58.16
N GLY A 253 -17.21 -16.74 -58.04
CA GLY A 253 -15.93 -16.89 -58.70
C GLY A 253 -15.00 -17.79 -57.90
#